data_AF-A0A8J3R4K9-F1
#
_entry.id   AF-A0A8J3R4K9-F1
#
_cell.length_a   1.000
_cell.length_b   1.000
_cell.length_c   1.000
_cell.angle_alpha   90.00
_cell.angle_beta   90.00
_cell.angle_gamma   90.00
#
_symmetry.space_group_name_H-M   'P 1'
#
loop_
_entity.id
_entity.type
_entity.pdbx_description
1 polymer ?
#
loop_
_entity_poly.entity_id
_entity_poly.type
_entity_poly.pdbx_seq_one_letter_code
_entity_poly.pdbx_strand_id
1 'polypeptide(L)'
;MTTPSPSPRPTSPAPGIDLDGQLRRALRLTSAMRQCFYVVVLLVALTGQVTGATQTLHIPLLTAIPALAALELGGIVVLANADVRRRLGERAIASRLLSAAIASGAVTFNWAAHTNHLLGGFFAGMSALGYLVWHMHTENQRRDRLRITGNLPPTTPAYELIAHWLRHPMLTLRAKSLAKAEPTLGLYGSLATAGEQLRQQRRRRAIARVVHRKIRTAVDPATANIAVAVYDMAQIAARLADSADYGTLTALITADLAPTRLIGIADPQAVSHTSNQARFSPTGEDSRPIESVPGNDESDQPRPPHRPARALAVRPAASPTVPTRICRDSIYEPVSVQDSLMYSAWQQATAAGHEPSGADLARAAGRTNDATGVGRRAVRRYRQVHATATTAAGPGPIV
;
A
#
# COMPACT_ATOMS: atom_id res chain seq x y z
N MET A 1 42.46 -49.28 27.93
CA MET A 1 40.99 -49.30 27.84
C MET A 1 40.48 -47.89 28.10
N THR A 2 40.13 -47.16 27.05
CA THR A 2 39.40 -45.88 27.12
C THR A 2 38.76 -45.66 25.76
N THR A 3 37.47 -45.96 25.66
CA THR A 3 36.63 -45.70 24.49
C THR A 3 36.20 -44.22 24.49
N PRO A 4 36.32 -43.48 23.37
CA PRO A 4 35.70 -42.17 23.26
C PRO A 4 34.20 -42.33 22.94
N SER A 5 33.37 -41.66 23.74
CA SER A 5 31.92 -41.55 23.53
C SER A 5 31.58 -40.82 22.21
N PRO A 6 30.55 -41.25 21.47
CA PRO A 6 30.02 -40.49 20.35
C PRO A 6 29.09 -39.37 20.86
N SER A 7 29.45 -38.11 20.62
CA SER A 7 28.53 -36.98 20.81
C SER A 7 27.37 -37.05 19.81
N PRO A 8 26.11 -36.90 20.25
CA PRO A 8 24.98 -36.80 19.33
C PRO A 8 24.98 -35.42 18.66
N ARG A 9 25.06 -35.37 17.32
CA ARG A 9 24.74 -34.17 16.55
C ARG A 9 23.22 -33.98 16.54
N PRO A 10 22.67 -32.85 17.01
CA PRO A 10 21.32 -32.47 16.63
C PRO A 10 21.37 -31.88 15.21
N THR A 11 20.99 -32.68 14.20
CA THR A 11 20.63 -32.14 12.88
C THR A 11 19.19 -31.61 12.95
N SER A 12 19.01 -30.39 13.44
CA SER A 12 17.80 -29.65 13.13
C SER A 12 17.88 -29.19 11.66
N PRO A 13 16.95 -29.59 10.78
CA PRO A 13 16.92 -29.07 9.42
C PRO A 13 16.68 -27.56 9.43
N ALA A 14 17.33 -26.86 8.51
CA ALA A 14 17.29 -25.41 8.40
C ALA A 14 15.82 -24.92 8.24
N PRO A 15 15.35 -23.96 9.08
CA PRO A 15 13.93 -23.60 9.21
C PRO A 15 13.29 -23.02 7.93
N GLY A 16 14.08 -22.57 6.95
CA GLY A 16 13.56 -21.98 5.71
C GLY A 16 12.98 -22.99 4.70
N ILE A 17 13.55 -24.21 4.63
CA ILE A 17 13.16 -25.19 3.59
C ILE A 17 11.83 -25.87 3.93
N ASP A 18 11.54 -26.04 5.22
CA ASP A 18 10.29 -26.63 5.71
C ASP A 18 9.10 -25.66 5.53
N LEU A 19 9.30 -24.36 5.78
CA LEU A 19 8.27 -23.34 5.63
C LEU A 19 7.77 -23.22 4.18
N ASP A 20 8.67 -23.25 3.20
CA ASP A 20 8.32 -23.22 1.78
C ASP A 20 7.59 -24.50 1.33
N GLY A 21 7.93 -25.65 1.94
CA GLY A 21 7.23 -26.91 1.74
C GLY A 21 5.80 -26.87 2.27
N GLN A 22 5.63 -26.39 3.50
CA GLN A 22 4.34 -26.21 4.16
C GLN A 22 3.46 -25.20 3.42
N LEU A 23 4.02 -24.06 3.00
CA LEU A 23 3.31 -23.05 2.22
C LEU A 23 2.81 -23.62 0.89
N ARG A 24 3.65 -24.36 0.15
CA ARG A 24 3.24 -25.01 -1.10
C ARG A 24 2.13 -26.02 -0.89
N ARG A 25 2.17 -26.82 0.19
CA ARG A 25 1.08 -27.75 0.55
C ARG A 25 -0.20 -27.01 0.88
N ALA A 26 -0.13 -25.97 1.71
CA ALA A 26 -1.28 -25.14 2.06
C ALA A 26 -1.93 -24.49 0.83
N LEU A 27 -1.12 -23.99 -0.12
CA LEU A 27 -1.61 -23.42 -1.37
C LEU A 27 -2.32 -24.47 -2.26
N ARG A 28 -1.78 -25.69 -2.36
CA ARG A 28 -2.41 -26.79 -3.10
C ARG A 28 -3.72 -27.22 -2.47
N LEU A 29 -3.74 -27.40 -1.15
CA LEU A 29 -4.95 -27.75 -0.39
C LEU A 29 -6.04 -26.69 -0.55
N THR A 30 -5.67 -25.42 -0.41
CA THR A 30 -6.60 -24.29 -0.61
C THR A 30 -7.13 -24.25 -2.05
N SER A 31 -6.29 -24.55 -3.04
CA SER A 31 -6.72 -24.62 -4.43
C SER A 31 -7.67 -25.78 -4.70
N ALA A 32 -7.39 -26.97 -4.15
CA ALA A 32 -8.24 -28.15 -4.28
C ALA A 32 -9.59 -27.96 -3.59
N MET A 33 -9.59 -27.42 -2.37
CA MET A 33 -10.81 -27.12 -1.61
C MET A 33 -11.70 -26.13 -2.37
N ARG A 34 -11.10 -25.10 -2.99
CA ARG A 34 -11.83 -24.15 -3.84
C ARG A 34 -12.40 -24.80 -5.09
N GLN A 35 -11.65 -25.69 -5.76
CA GLN A 35 -12.16 -26.43 -6.92
C GLN A 35 -13.34 -27.33 -6.54
N CYS A 36 -13.22 -28.06 -5.43
CA CYS A 36 -14.30 -28.89 -4.89
C CYS A 36 -15.54 -28.04 -4.60
N PHE A 37 -15.37 -26.90 -3.94
CA PHE A 37 -16.46 -25.94 -3.71
C PHE A 37 -17.14 -25.51 -5.01
N TYR A 38 -16.38 -25.15 -6.05
CA TYR A 38 -16.99 -24.79 -7.34
C TYR A 38 -17.79 -25.94 -7.97
N VAL A 39 -17.26 -27.16 -7.93
CA VAL A 39 -17.96 -28.33 -8.48
C VAL A 39 -19.27 -28.57 -7.72
N VAL A 40 -19.23 -28.51 -6.39
CA VAL A 40 -20.44 -28.68 -5.57
C VAL A 40 -21.47 -27.59 -5.86
N VAL A 41 -21.05 -26.32 -5.88
CA VAL A 41 -21.96 -25.20 -6.17
C VAL A 41 -22.56 -25.32 -7.56
N LEU A 42 -21.74 -25.68 -8.55
CA LEU A 42 -22.18 -25.88 -9.94
C LEU A 42 -23.19 -27.03 -10.05
N LEU A 43 -22.94 -28.17 -9.39
CA LEU A 43 -23.87 -29.31 -9.40
C LEU A 43 -25.21 -28.95 -8.75
N VAL A 44 -25.20 -28.22 -7.64
CA VAL A 44 -26.44 -27.77 -6.97
C VAL A 44 -27.21 -26.79 -7.86
N ALA A 45 -26.52 -25.82 -8.47
CA ALA A 45 -27.14 -24.87 -9.40
C ALA A 45 -27.74 -25.58 -10.63
N LEU A 46 -26.99 -26.52 -11.22
CA LEU A 46 -27.43 -27.34 -12.35
C LEU A 46 -28.64 -28.21 -11.99
N THR A 47 -28.67 -28.77 -10.77
CA THR A 47 -29.83 -29.52 -10.27
C THR A 47 -31.08 -28.64 -10.29
N GLY A 48 -30.99 -27.41 -9.79
CA GLY A 48 -32.10 -26.45 -9.84
C GLY A 48 -32.57 -26.16 -11.27
N GLN A 49 -31.64 -25.98 -12.22
CA GLN A 49 -31.98 -25.72 -13.61
C GLN A 49 -32.67 -26.93 -14.26
N VAL A 50 -32.15 -28.14 -14.03
CA VAL A 50 -32.70 -29.37 -14.58
C VAL A 50 -34.09 -29.64 -14.00
N THR A 51 -34.28 -29.46 -12.69
CA THR A 51 -35.59 -29.59 -12.05
C THR A 51 -36.58 -28.55 -12.58
N GLY A 52 -36.18 -27.28 -12.69
CA GLY A 52 -37.02 -26.23 -13.28
C GLY A 52 -37.40 -26.50 -14.73
N ALA A 53 -36.46 -26.97 -15.55
CA ALA A 53 -36.71 -27.29 -16.96
C ALA A 53 -37.65 -28.50 -17.13
N THR A 54 -37.49 -29.53 -16.30
CA THR A 54 -38.31 -30.74 -16.38
C THR A 54 -39.71 -30.53 -15.84
N GLN A 55 -39.86 -29.79 -14.73
CA GLN A 55 -41.15 -29.60 -14.07
C GLN A 55 -41.98 -28.46 -14.66
N THR A 56 -41.34 -27.34 -15.02
CA THR A 56 -42.06 -26.13 -15.45
C THR A 56 -42.15 -26.05 -16.97
N LEU A 57 -41.07 -26.39 -17.67
CA LEU A 57 -41.02 -26.35 -19.14
C LEU A 57 -41.33 -27.70 -19.79
N HIS A 58 -41.55 -28.76 -19.00
CA HIS A 58 -41.86 -30.11 -19.47
C HIS A 58 -40.81 -30.66 -20.45
N ILE A 59 -39.56 -30.22 -20.32
CA ILE A 59 -38.44 -30.69 -21.15
C ILE A 59 -38.00 -32.06 -20.63
N PRO A 60 -37.87 -33.09 -21.49
CA PRO A 60 -37.42 -34.42 -21.06
C PRO A 60 -36.08 -34.39 -20.33
N LEU A 61 -35.93 -35.17 -19.25
CA LEU A 61 -34.71 -35.18 -18.43
C LEU A 61 -33.44 -35.47 -19.25
N LEU A 62 -33.53 -36.42 -20.20
CA LEU A 62 -32.43 -36.83 -21.07
C LEU A 62 -31.93 -35.70 -21.99
N THR A 63 -32.78 -34.73 -22.33
CA THR A 63 -32.40 -33.57 -23.15
C THR A 63 -32.04 -32.37 -22.29
N ALA A 64 -32.71 -32.17 -21.15
CA ALA A 64 -32.48 -31.06 -20.23
C ALA A 64 -31.06 -31.07 -19.65
N ILE A 65 -30.57 -32.23 -19.17
CA ILE A 65 -29.24 -32.35 -18.54
C ILE A 65 -28.13 -31.89 -19.51
N PRO A 66 -27.93 -32.49 -20.69
CA PRO A 66 -26.83 -32.11 -21.57
C PRO A 66 -26.98 -30.68 -22.10
N ALA A 67 -28.20 -30.22 -22.37
CA ALA A 67 -28.43 -28.86 -22.86
C ALA A 67 -28.03 -27.80 -21.81
N LEU A 68 -28.49 -27.95 -20.56
CA LEU A 68 -28.17 -27.03 -19.48
C LEU A 68 -26.68 -27.12 -19.07
N ALA A 69 -26.13 -28.33 -19.03
CA ALA A 69 -24.70 -28.53 -18.78
C ALA A 69 -23.83 -27.85 -19.86
N ALA A 70 -24.22 -27.94 -21.14
CA ALA A 70 -23.51 -27.26 -22.23
C ALA A 70 -23.62 -25.74 -22.12
N LEU A 71 -24.77 -25.20 -21.72
CA LEU A 71 -24.98 -23.77 -21.51
C LEU A 71 -24.10 -23.24 -20.37
N GLU A 72 -24.10 -23.92 -19.21
CA GLU A 72 -23.26 -23.59 -18.06
C GLU A 72 -21.77 -23.66 -18.42
N LEU A 73 -21.34 -24.73 -19.10
CA LEU A 73 -19.96 -24.89 -19.55
C LEU A 73 -19.58 -23.81 -20.57
N GLY A 74 -20.50 -23.44 -21.46
CA GLY A 74 -20.33 -22.32 -22.39
C GLY A 74 -20.08 -21.00 -21.67
N GLY A 75 -20.83 -20.72 -20.59
CA GLY A 75 -20.61 -19.57 -19.72
C GLY A 75 -19.21 -19.55 -19.11
N ILE A 76 -18.74 -20.70 -18.61
CA ILE A 76 -17.39 -20.87 -18.05
C ILE A 76 -16.32 -20.61 -19.12
N VAL A 77 -16.49 -21.16 -20.33
CA VAL A 77 -15.55 -20.98 -21.45
C VAL A 77 -15.47 -19.52 -21.89
N VAL A 78 -16.60 -18.83 -22.02
CA VAL A 78 -16.64 -17.39 -22.36
C VAL A 78 -15.89 -16.57 -21.31
N LEU A 79 -16.10 -16.86 -20.03
CA LEU A 79 -15.44 -16.17 -18.93
C LEU A 79 -13.94 -16.45 -18.89
N ALA A 80 -13.53 -17.71 -19.08
CA ALA A 80 -12.13 -18.10 -19.17
C ALA A 80 -11.41 -17.41 -20.33
N ASN A 81 -12.08 -17.28 -21.49
CA ASN A 81 -11.53 -16.56 -22.64
C ASN A 81 -11.39 -15.05 -22.34
N ALA A 82 -12.36 -14.46 -21.62
CA ALA A 82 -12.26 -13.07 -21.16
C ALA A 82 -11.01 -12.86 -20.29
N ASP A 83 -10.72 -13.82 -19.41
CA ASP A 83 -9.53 -13.78 -18.57
C ASP A 83 -8.24 -13.92 -19.37
N VAL A 84 -8.20 -14.80 -20.39
CA VAL A 84 -7.05 -14.92 -21.29
C VAL A 84 -6.80 -13.61 -22.05
N ARG A 85 -7.83 -13.00 -22.65
CA ARG A 85 -7.69 -11.72 -23.36
C ARG A 85 -7.24 -10.59 -22.43
N ARG A 86 -7.70 -10.57 -21.18
CA ARG A 86 -7.22 -9.61 -20.17
C ARG A 86 -5.77 -9.80 -19.78
N ARG A 87 -5.26 -11.04 -19.85
CA ARG A 87 -3.82 -11.30 -19.66
C ARG A 87 -2.99 -10.77 -20.82
N LEU A 88 -3.59 -10.58 -22.00
CA LEU A 88 -2.96 -9.95 -23.17
C LEU A 88 -3.10 -8.41 -23.17
N GLY A 89 -3.75 -7.82 -22.16
CA GLY A 89 -3.91 -6.36 -22.02
C GLY A 89 -5.23 -5.81 -22.56
N GLU A 90 -6.08 -6.64 -23.17
CA GLU A 90 -7.40 -6.21 -23.63
C GLU A 90 -8.39 -6.04 -22.46
N ARG A 91 -9.35 -5.13 -22.59
CA ARG A 91 -10.39 -4.95 -21.55
C ARG A 91 -11.42 -6.09 -21.50
N ALA A 92 -11.53 -6.88 -22.57
CA ALA A 92 -12.46 -8.02 -22.74
C ALA A 92 -13.91 -7.75 -22.27
N ILE A 93 -14.40 -6.53 -22.51
CA ILE A 93 -15.69 -6.06 -21.97
C ILE A 93 -16.84 -6.91 -22.49
N ALA A 94 -16.86 -7.21 -23.79
CA ALA A 94 -17.92 -8.00 -24.42
C ALA A 94 -18.07 -9.40 -23.80
N SER A 95 -16.96 -10.13 -23.63
CA SER A 95 -16.98 -11.47 -23.00
C SER A 95 -17.42 -11.42 -21.54
N ARG A 96 -17.12 -10.34 -20.81
CA ARG A 96 -17.60 -10.15 -19.43
C ARG A 96 -19.09 -9.87 -19.38
N LEU A 97 -19.59 -9.00 -20.26
CA LEU A 97 -21.01 -8.71 -20.37
C LEU A 97 -21.78 -9.96 -20.74
N LEU A 98 -21.28 -10.75 -21.70
CA LEU A 98 -21.88 -12.02 -22.09
C LEU A 98 -21.89 -13.02 -20.93
N SER A 99 -20.77 -13.16 -20.21
CA SER A 99 -20.71 -14.04 -19.04
C SER A 99 -21.64 -13.59 -17.92
N ALA A 100 -21.72 -12.28 -17.65
CA ALA A 100 -22.64 -11.72 -16.67
C ALA A 100 -24.11 -11.92 -17.08
N ALA A 101 -24.42 -11.79 -18.37
CA ALA A 101 -25.76 -12.03 -18.91
C ALA A 101 -26.15 -13.51 -18.77
N ILE A 102 -25.26 -14.45 -19.10
CA ILE A 102 -25.50 -15.90 -18.91
C ILE A 102 -25.75 -16.21 -17.44
N ALA A 103 -24.91 -15.71 -16.53
CA ALA A 103 -25.09 -15.91 -15.09
C ALA A 103 -26.41 -15.30 -14.58
N SER A 104 -26.76 -14.10 -15.02
CA SER A 104 -28.02 -13.45 -14.65
C SER A 104 -29.23 -14.23 -15.18
N GLY A 105 -29.13 -14.79 -16.38
CA GLY A 105 -30.13 -15.69 -16.97
C GLY A 105 -30.32 -16.95 -16.12
N ALA A 106 -29.22 -17.60 -15.70
CA ALA A 106 -29.27 -18.78 -14.83
C ALA A 106 -29.93 -18.48 -13.47
N VAL A 107 -29.59 -17.35 -12.84
CA VAL A 107 -30.20 -16.90 -11.58
C VAL A 107 -31.71 -16.65 -11.76
N THR A 108 -32.08 -15.92 -12.82
CA THR A 108 -33.48 -15.60 -13.13
C THR A 108 -34.28 -16.86 -13.41
N PHE A 109 -33.69 -17.79 -14.17
CA PHE A 109 -34.31 -19.09 -14.46
C PHE A 109 -34.54 -19.88 -13.19
N ASN A 110 -33.52 -20.03 -12.33
CA ASN A 110 -33.66 -20.78 -11.08
C ASN A 110 -34.70 -20.17 -10.14
N TRP A 111 -34.81 -18.85 -10.11
CA TRP A 111 -35.86 -18.16 -9.35
C TRP A 111 -37.26 -18.40 -9.94
N ALA A 112 -37.43 -18.18 -11.24
CA ALA A 112 -38.74 -18.18 -11.91
C ALA A 112 -39.28 -19.59 -12.19
N ALA A 113 -38.41 -20.58 -12.36
CA ALA A 113 -38.81 -21.95 -12.70
C ALA A 113 -39.34 -22.76 -11.51
N HIS A 114 -39.34 -22.22 -10.29
CA HIS A 114 -39.83 -22.89 -9.09
C HIS A 114 -41.00 -22.12 -8.47
N THR A 115 -42.11 -22.83 -8.22
CA THR A 115 -43.29 -22.27 -7.54
C THR A 115 -42.99 -21.94 -6.07
N ASN A 116 -42.14 -22.73 -5.42
CA ASN A 116 -41.65 -22.44 -4.09
C ASN A 116 -40.47 -21.44 -4.18
N HIS A 117 -40.73 -20.19 -3.82
CA HIS A 117 -39.74 -19.12 -3.87
C HIS A 117 -38.54 -19.34 -2.93
N LEU A 118 -38.68 -20.09 -1.83
CA LEU A 118 -37.53 -20.43 -0.97
C LEU A 118 -36.58 -21.39 -1.68
N LEU A 119 -37.14 -22.41 -2.36
CA LEU A 119 -36.36 -23.38 -3.11
C LEU A 119 -35.72 -22.75 -4.35
N GLY A 120 -36.50 -21.98 -5.12
CA GLY A 120 -35.99 -21.21 -6.25
C GLY A 120 -34.92 -20.19 -5.84
N GLY A 121 -35.13 -19.52 -4.71
CA GLY A 121 -34.17 -18.60 -4.09
C GLY A 121 -32.86 -19.28 -3.69
N PHE A 122 -32.92 -20.49 -3.14
CA PHE A 122 -31.74 -21.28 -2.83
C PHE A 122 -30.91 -21.58 -4.10
N PHE A 123 -31.54 -22.12 -5.15
CA PHE A 123 -30.83 -22.43 -6.39
C PHE A 123 -30.30 -21.19 -7.11
N ALA A 124 -31.09 -20.10 -7.14
CA ALA A 124 -30.67 -18.82 -7.67
C ALA A 124 -29.46 -18.26 -6.88
N GLY A 125 -29.49 -18.39 -5.55
CA GLY A 125 -28.39 -18.03 -4.66
C GLY A 125 -27.12 -18.83 -4.96
N MET A 126 -27.24 -20.14 -5.22
CA MET A 126 -26.10 -20.99 -5.58
C MET A 126 -25.50 -20.60 -6.94
N SER A 127 -26.31 -20.31 -7.96
CA SER A 127 -25.83 -19.77 -9.24
C SER A 127 -25.07 -18.45 -9.07
N ALA A 128 -25.64 -17.50 -8.30
CA ALA A 128 -25.01 -16.21 -8.03
C ALA A 128 -23.70 -16.36 -7.25
N LEU A 129 -23.68 -17.23 -6.22
CA LEU A 129 -22.51 -17.51 -5.42
C LEU A 129 -21.38 -18.10 -6.26
N GLY A 130 -21.69 -19.08 -7.13
CA GLY A 130 -20.72 -19.68 -8.03
C GLY A 130 -20.05 -18.64 -8.93
N TYR A 131 -20.85 -17.76 -9.55
CA TYR A 131 -20.36 -16.68 -10.40
C TYR A 131 -19.50 -15.67 -9.63
N LEU A 132 -19.96 -15.19 -8.47
CA LEU A 132 -19.25 -14.20 -7.67
C LEU A 132 -17.90 -14.71 -7.15
N VAL A 133 -17.88 -15.91 -6.59
CA VAL A 133 -16.66 -16.51 -6.05
C VAL A 133 -15.64 -16.73 -7.17
N TRP A 134 -16.08 -17.22 -8.34
CA TRP A 134 -15.23 -17.34 -9.51
C TRP A 134 -14.67 -15.99 -9.96
N HIS A 135 -15.53 -14.98 -10.09
CA HIS A 135 -15.11 -13.64 -10.51
C HIS A 135 -14.10 -13.01 -9.54
N MET A 136 -14.33 -13.12 -8.23
CA MET A 136 -13.38 -12.68 -7.21
C MET A 136 -12.04 -13.40 -7.35
N HIS A 137 -12.09 -14.71 -7.60
CA HIS A 137 -10.89 -15.51 -7.75
C HIS A 137 -10.05 -15.10 -8.96
N THR A 138 -10.67 -14.91 -10.12
CA THR A 138 -9.95 -14.56 -11.35
C THR A 138 -9.35 -13.15 -11.28
N GLU A 139 -10.06 -12.19 -10.66
CA GLU A 139 -9.54 -10.85 -10.38
C GLU A 139 -8.36 -10.89 -9.42
N ASN A 140 -8.43 -11.70 -8.36
CA ASN A 140 -7.32 -11.85 -7.40
C ASN A 140 -6.09 -12.45 -8.08
N GLN A 141 -6.25 -13.54 -8.84
CA GLN A 141 -5.13 -14.11 -9.62
C GLN A 141 -4.51 -13.09 -10.59
N ARG A 142 -5.35 -12.27 -11.24
CA ARG A 142 -4.87 -11.23 -12.15
C ARG A 142 -4.04 -10.19 -11.39
N ARG A 143 -4.54 -9.69 -10.26
CA ARG A 143 -3.81 -8.73 -9.41
C ARG A 143 -2.49 -9.31 -8.91
N ASP A 144 -2.49 -10.57 -8.50
CA ASP A 144 -1.27 -11.25 -8.04
C ASP A 144 -0.24 -11.37 -9.14
N ARG A 145 -0.65 -11.74 -10.37
CA ARG A 145 0.27 -11.75 -11.51
C ARG A 145 0.79 -10.36 -11.85
N LEU A 146 -0.07 -9.34 -11.85
CA LEU A 146 0.37 -7.97 -12.10
C LEU A 146 1.41 -7.50 -11.06
N ARG A 147 1.30 -7.94 -9.80
CA ARG A 147 2.32 -7.67 -8.78
C ARG A 147 3.62 -8.41 -9.06
N ILE A 148 3.55 -9.70 -9.41
CA ILE A 148 4.73 -10.51 -9.75
C ILE A 148 5.47 -9.93 -10.98
N THR A 149 4.74 -9.41 -11.97
CA THR A 149 5.31 -8.76 -13.16
C THR A 149 5.77 -7.32 -12.91
N GLY A 150 5.56 -6.76 -11.71
CA GLY A 150 5.93 -5.37 -11.38
C GLY A 150 4.99 -4.29 -11.94
N ASN A 151 3.88 -4.68 -12.58
CA ASN A 151 2.87 -3.76 -13.13
C ASN A 151 1.89 -3.23 -12.07
N LEU A 152 1.94 -3.77 -10.84
CA LEU A 152 1.18 -3.30 -9.69
C LEU A 152 2.15 -3.09 -8.52
N PRO A 153 2.01 -2.00 -7.74
CA PRO A 153 2.80 -1.84 -6.53
C PRO A 153 2.55 -2.99 -5.54
N PRO A 154 3.51 -3.25 -4.62
CA PRO A 154 3.36 -4.27 -3.60
C PRO A 154 2.08 -4.06 -2.78
N THR A 155 1.59 -5.15 -2.17
CA THR A 155 0.37 -5.07 -1.36
C THR A 155 0.55 -4.06 -0.23
N THR A 156 -0.38 -3.10 -0.15
CA THR A 156 -0.39 -2.18 0.99
C THR A 156 -0.61 -2.97 2.28
N PRO A 157 -0.12 -2.48 3.43
CA PRO A 157 -0.33 -3.14 4.70
C PRO A 157 -1.82 -3.42 4.97
N ALA A 158 -2.10 -4.52 5.67
CA ALA A 158 -3.45 -4.85 6.10
C ALA A 158 -3.84 -3.95 7.27
N TYR A 159 -4.78 -3.03 7.04
CA TYR A 159 -5.37 -2.20 8.09
C TYR A 159 -6.55 -2.94 8.71
N GLU A 160 -6.58 -3.02 10.04
CA GLU A 160 -7.66 -3.71 10.75
C GLU A 160 -9.01 -3.04 10.51
N LEU A 161 -10.04 -3.85 10.28
CA LEU A 161 -11.39 -3.37 9.95
C LEU A 161 -11.98 -2.52 11.09
N ILE A 162 -11.83 -2.97 12.33
CA ILE A 162 -12.44 -2.31 13.49
C ILE A 162 -11.56 -1.14 13.95
N ALA A 163 -10.30 -1.41 14.28
CA ALA A 163 -9.44 -0.39 14.88
C ALA A 163 -9.10 0.77 13.92
N HIS A 164 -8.97 0.49 12.62
CA HIS A 164 -8.54 1.49 11.64
C HIS A 164 -9.70 1.98 10.78
N TRP A 165 -10.44 1.09 10.12
CA TRP A 165 -11.50 1.51 9.19
C TRP A 165 -12.72 2.09 9.88
N LEU A 166 -13.25 1.41 10.91
CA LEU A 166 -14.46 1.85 11.60
C LEU A 166 -14.19 3.07 12.48
N ARG A 167 -13.11 3.05 13.27
CA ARG A 167 -12.79 4.13 14.21
C ARG A 167 -12.23 5.38 13.52
N HIS A 168 -11.41 5.21 12.48
CA HIS A 168 -10.67 6.29 11.83
C HIS A 168 -10.63 6.20 10.29
N PRO A 169 -11.79 6.23 9.60
CA PRO A 169 -11.87 5.95 8.16
C PRO A 169 -11.02 6.90 7.31
N MET A 170 -11.03 8.20 7.62
CA MET A 170 -10.26 9.21 6.88
C MET A 170 -8.75 9.07 7.07
N LEU A 171 -8.31 8.72 8.28
CA LEU A 171 -6.89 8.48 8.58
C LEU A 171 -6.40 7.25 7.81
N THR A 172 -7.18 6.17 7.85
CA THR A 172 -6.87 4.89 7.20
C THR A 172 -6.82 5.02 5.68
N LEU A 173 -7.75 5.76 5.08
CA LEU A 173 -7.70 6.07 3.64
C LEU A 173 -6.41 6.83 3.28
N ARG A 174 -6.01 7.81 4.08
CA ARG A 174 -4.80 8.60 3.85
C ARG A 174 -3.54 7.76 4.06
N ALA A 175 -3.46 6.99 5.14
CA ALA A 175 -2.37 6.06 5.42
C ALA A 175 -2.20 5.05 4.27
N LYS A 176 -3.32 4.47 3.80
CA LYS A 176 -3.30 3.56 2.64
C LYS A 176 -2.77 4.24 1.37
N SER A 177 -3.12 5.50 1.13
CA SER A 177 -2.59 6.26 -0.01
C SER A 177 -1.08 6.51 0.11
N LEU A 178 -0.59 6.80 1.32
CA LEU A 178 0.84 6.99 1.61
C LEU A 178 1.61 5.69 1.47
N ALA A 179 1.13 4.59 2.05
CA ALA A 179 1.73 3.27 1.90
C ALA A 179 1.74 2.77 0.44
N LYS A 180 0.83 3.28 -0.40
CA LYS A 180 0.83 2.98 -1.84
C LYS A 180 1.90 3.78 -2.59
N ALA A 181 2.12 5.04 -2.21
CA ALA A 181 3.12 5.91 -2.83
C ALA A 181 4.54 5.55 -2.35
N GLU A 182 4.68 5.19 -1.08
CA GLU A 182 5.94 4.89 -0.42
C GLU A 182 5.80 3.58 0.38
N PRO A 183 6.11 2.44 -0.27
CA PRO A 183 5.92 1.11 0.34
C PRO A 183 6.76 0.85 1.59
N THR A 184 7.83 1.61 1.80
CA THR A 184 8.75 1.49 2.94
C THR A 184 8.12 1.89 4.28
N LEU A 185 7.06 2.72 4.26
CA LEU A 185 6.40 3.22 5.47
C LEU A 185 5.71 2.14 6.31
N GLY A 186 5.44 0.94 5.76
CA GLY A 186 4.75 -0.14 6.48
C GLY A 186 3.38 0.28 7.05
N LEU A 187 2.78 -0.54 7.93
CA LEU A 187 1.47 -0.26 8.54
C LEU A 187 1.54 0.95 9.49
N TYR A 188 2.42 0.88 10.49
CA TYR A 188 2.47 1.87 11.56
C TYR A 188 3.06 3.20 11.09
N GLY A 189 4.10 3.17 10.25
CA GLY A 189 4.70 4.39 9.71
C GLY A 189 3.70 5.16 8.85
N SER A 190 2.96 4.47 7.97
CA SER A 190 1.93 5.14 7.15
C SER A 190 0.78 5.74 7.98
N LEU A 191 0.37 5.12 9.09
CA LEU A 191 -0.61 5.68 10.03
C LEU A 191 -0.07 6.89 10.79
N ALA A 192 1.17 6.81 11.28
CA ALA A 192 1.83 7.91 12.00
C ALA A 192 1.97 9.14 11.10
N THR A 193 2.51 8.96 9.89
CA THR A 193 2.66 10.02 8.90
C THR A 193 1.31 10.60 8.47
N ALA A 194 0.30 9.76 8.24
CA ALA A 194 -1.05 10.24 7.94
C ALA A 194 -1.63 11.07 9.10
N GLY A 195 -1.38 10.65 10.35
CA GLY A 195 -1.84 11.34 11.55
C GLY A 195 -1.17 12.70 11.72
N GLU A 196 0.14 12.79 11.45
CA GLU A 196 0.88 14.05 11.44
C GLU A 196 0.40 15.01 10.35
N GLN A 197 0.23 14.53 9.11
CA GLN A 197 -0.31 15.33 8.02
C GLN A 197 -1.69 15.88 8.36
N LEU A 198 -2.57 15.06 8.94
CA LEU A 198 -3.91 15.48 9.30
C LEU A 198 -3.90 16.49 10.46
N ARG A 199 -3.03 16.30 11.48
CA ARG A 199 -2.82 17.28 12.56
C ARG A 199 -2.27 18.60 12.02
N GLN A 200 -1.30 18.56 11.11
CA GLN A 200 -0.74 19.76 10.46
C GLN A 200 -1.79 20.49 9.62
N GLN A 201 -2.62 19.77 8.86
CA GLN A 201 -3.71 20.37 8.09
C GLN A 201 -4.74 21.05 9.00
N ARG A 202 -5.10 20.43 10.12
CA ARG A 202 -6.01 21.03 11.13
C ARG A 202 -5.41 22.31 11.72
N ARG A 203 -4.12 22.30 12.08
CA ARG A 203 -3.40 23.48 12.59
C ARG A 203 -3.38 24.61 11.56
N ARG A 204 -2.98 24.34 10.32
CA ARG A 204 -2.96 25.32 9.22
C ARG A 204 -4.34 25.94 8.98
N ARG A 205 -5.42 25.13 9.00
CA ARG A 205 -6.80 25.63 8.89
C ARG A 205 -7.22 26.50 10.07
N ALA A 206 -6.77 26.20 11.28
CA ALA A 206 -7.05 27.03 12.44
C ALA A 206 -6.34 28.39 12.33
N ILE A 207 -5.04 28.38 11.98
CA ILE A 207 -4.25 29.60 11.76
C ILE A 207 -4.87 30.45 10.65
N ALA A 208 -5.21 29.84 9.50
CA ALA A 208 -5.85 30.55 8.39
C ALA A 208 -7.17 31.23 8.80
N ARG A 209 -7.99 30.58 9.63
CA ARG A 209 -9.22 31.20 10.17
C ARG A 209 -8.93 32.40 11.07
N VAL A 210 -7.90 32.33 11.91
CA VAL A 210 -7.51 33.44 12.78
C VAL A 210 -6.94 34.60 11.96
N VAL A 211 -6.08 34.33 10.99
CA VAL A 211 -5.52 35.35 10.07
C VAL A 211 -6.65 36.03 9.30
N HIS A 212 -7.56 35.25 8.72
CA HIS A 212 -8.73 35.78 8.02
C HIS A 212 -9.59 36.69 8.89
N ARG A 213 -9.87 36.27 10.14
CA ARG A 213 -10.60 37.10 11.11
C ARG A 213 -9.86 38.38 11.43
N LYS A 214 -8.55 38.32 11.68
CA LYS A 214 -7.73 39.50 12.00
C LYS A 214 -7.68 40.51 10.86
N ILE A 215 -7.55 40.06 9.62
CA ILE A 215 -7.56 40.94 8.43
C ILE A 215 -8.90 41.66 8.33
N ARG A 216 -10.02 40.94 8.48
CA ARG A 216 -11.37 41.54 8.44
C ARG A 216 -11.65 42.53 9.57
N THR A 217 -11.04 42.36 10.73
CA THR A 217 -11.20 43.31 11.85
C THR A 217 -10.29 44.54 11.74
N ALA A 218 -9.17 44.43 11.02
CA ALA A 218 -8.16 45.48 10.95
C ALA A 218 -8.29 46.39 9.72
N VAL A 219 -9.02 45.97 8.69
CA VAL A 219 -9.13 46.67 7.41
C VAL A 219 -10.59 46.80 6.98
N ASP A 220 -10.91 47.78 6.14
CA ASP A 220 -12.25 47.97 5.59
C ASP A 220 -12.75 46.73 4.80
N PRO A 221 -14.08 46.51 4.72
CA PRO A 221 -14.64 45.28 4.14
C PRO A 221 -14.27 45.04 2.67
N ALA A 222 -14.08 46.10 1.88
CA ALA A 222 -13.76 45.98 0.46
C ALA A 222 -12.30 45.53 0.28
N THR A 223 -11.37 46.17 0.99
CA THR A 223 -9.95 45.80 0.99
C THR A 223 -9.71 44.43 1.61
N ALA A 224 -10.45 44.05 2.65
CA ALA A 224 -10.38 42.73 3.24
C ALA A 224 -10.84 41.62 2.26
N ASN A 225 -11.88 41.87 1.46
CA ASN A 225 -12.33 40.93 0.44
C ASN A 225 -11.32 40.79 -0.71
N ILE A 226 -10.70 41.90 -1.14
CA ILE A 226 -9.62 41.88 -2.13
C ILE A 226 -8.41 41.11 -1.58
N ALA A 227 -7.98 41.38 -0.35
CA ALA A 227 -6.84 40.68 0.27
C ALA A 227 -7.08 39.17 0.41
N VAL A 228 -8.29 38.76 0.78
CA VAL A 228 -8.65 37.34 0.88
C VAL A 228 -8.71 36.65 -0.48
N ALA A 229 -9.15 37.36 -1.52
CA ALA A 229 -9.22 36.82 -2.89
C ALA A 229 -7.84 36.73 -3.55
N VAL A 230 -6.95 37.70 -3.25
CA VAL A 230 -5.62 37.81 -3.87
C VAL A 230 -4.57 36.95 -3.14
N TYR A 231 -4.64 36.85 -1.81
CA TYR A 231 -3.65 36.09 -1.03
C TYR A 231 -4.16 34.70 -0.65
N ASP A 232 -3.36 33.67 -0.90
CA ASP A 232 -3.63 32.32 -0.40
C ASP A 232 -3.39 32.27 1.13
N MET A 233 -4.49 32.38 1.88
CA MET A 233 -4.49 32.31 3.34
C MET A 233 -3.90 31.00 3.86
N ALA A 234 -3.98 29.89 3.12
CA ALA A 234 -3.37 28.63 3.51
C ALA A 234 -1.85 28.66 3.37
N GLN A 235 -1.34 29.37 2.35
CA GLN A 235 0.10 29.58 2.17
C GLN A 235 0.67 30.52 3.23
N ILE A 236 -0.03 31.60 3.57
CA ILE A 236 0.35 32.48 4.69
C ILE A 236 0.34 31.71 6.00
N ALA A 237 -0.69 30.91 6.26
CA ALA A 237 -0.77 30.07 7.45
C ALA A 237 0.34 29.02 7.51
N ALA A 238 0.78 28.47 6.37
CA ALA A 238 1.91 27.56 6.31
C ALA A 238 3.21 28.28 6.67
N ARG A 239 3.51 29.43 6.05
CA ARG A 239 4.71 30.22 6.37
C ARG A 239 4.72 30.70 7.83
N LEU A 240 3.56 31.09 8.36
CA LEU A 240 3.43 31.49 9.76
C LEU A 240 3.62 30.31 10.71
N ALA A 241 3.12 29.12 10.36
CA ALA A 241 3.35 27.91 11.15
C ALA A 241 4.82 27.48 11.13
N ASP A 242 5.53 27.67 10.01
CA ASP A 242 6.93 27.29 9.83
C ASP A 242 7.91 28.30 10.47
N SER A 243 7.47 29.55 10.66
CA SER A 243 8.25 30.62 11.33
C SER A 243 7.93 30.77 12.83
N ALA A 244 6.97 30.01 13.35
CA ALA A 244 6.62 30.06 14.76
C ALA A 244 7.75 29.45 15.62
N ASP A 245 8.31 30.25 16.53
CA ASP A 245 9.33 29.80 17.46
C ASP A 245 8.71 29.05 18.65
N TYR A 246 8.46 27.77 18.42
CA TYR A 246 8.01 26.86 19.47
C TYR A 246 9.07 26.63 20.56
N GLY A 247 10.35 26.88 20.28
CA GLY A 247 11.43 26.73 21.26
C GLY A 247 11.29 27.76 22.37
N THR A 248 11.12 29.03 22.01
CA THR A 248 10.87 30.12 22.96
C THR A 248 9.55 29.92 23.72
N LEU A 249 8.48 29.47 23.04
CA LEU A 249 7.20 29.18 23.71
C LEU A 249 7.32 28.02 24.72
N THR A 250 8.03 26.96 24.36
CA THR A 250 8.25 25.80 25.24
C THR A 250 9.16 26.19 26.41
N ALA A 251 10.17 27.02 26.17
CA ALA A 251 11.03 27.55 27.23
C ALA A 251 10.26 28.41 28.23
N LEU A 252 9.33 29.27 27.76
CA LEU A 252 8.46 30.06 28.63
C LEU A 252 7.51 29.18 29.46
N ILE A 253 6.87 28.18 28.83
CA ILE A 253 6.00 27.24 29.53
C ILE A 253 6.79 26.40 30.54
N THR A 254 8.00 25.99 30.20
CA THR A 254 8.87 25.21 31.11
C THR A 254 9.41 26.07 32.26
N ALA A 255 9.69 27.36 32.01
CA ALA A 255 10.07 28.32 33.04
C ALA A 255 8.90 28.59 34.02
N ASP A 256 7.67 28.60 33.52
CA ASP A 256 6.47 28.79 34.33
C ASP A 256 6.05 27.51 35.09
N LEU A 257 6.35 26.34 34.53
CA LEU A 257 6.16 25.02 35.14
C LEU A 257 7.37 24.55 35.97
N ALA A 258 8.42 25.37 36.12
CA ALA A 258 9.59 25.01 36.90
C ALA A 258 9.19 24.78 38.38
N PRO A 259 9.57 23.64 38.99
CA PRO A 259 9.07 23.21 40.29
C PRO A 259 9.37 24.17 41.44
N THR A 260 10.29 25.13 41.26
CA THR A 260 10.62 26.15 42.25
C THR A 260 9.42 27.04 42.61
N ARG A 261 8.43 27.22 41.74
CA ARG A 261 7.18 27.94 42.09
C ARG A 261 6.09 27.06 42.71
N LEU A 262 6.18 25.74 42.58
CA LEU A 262 5.27 24.81 43.25
C LEU A 262 5.67 24.54 44.71
N ILE A 263 6.91 24.86 45.11
CA ILE A 263 7.41 24.74 46.49
C ILE A 263 7.22 26.05 47.28
N GLY A 264 6.99 27.19 46.61
CA GLY A 264 6.74 28.50 47.24
C GLY A 264 5.32 28.72 47.76
N ILE A 265 4.41 27.75 47.64
CA ILE A 265 3.04 27.79 48.21
C ILE A 265 2.85 26.62 49.19
N ALA A 266 3.84 26.41 50.05
CA ALA A 266 3.71 25.54 51.20
C ALA A 266 4.36 26.21 52.42
N ASP A 267 3.77 27.32 52.85
CA ASP A 267 3.84 27.69 54.27
C ASP A 267 2.40 27.71 54.82
N PRO A 268 2.01 26.74 55.65
CA PRO A 268 0.73 26.73 56.32
C PRO A 268 0.89 27.41 57.68
N GLN A 269 0.27 28.58 57.92
CA GLN A 269 -0.40 28.99 59.18
C GLN A 269 -0.77 30.50 59.15
N ALA A 270 -1.85 30.83 59.86
CA ALA A 270 -2.43 32.16 60.16
C ALA A 270 -3.28 32.81 59.04
N VAL A 271 -4.54 32.41 58.86
CA VAL A 271 -5.75 32.83 59.62
C VAL A 271 -6.28 34.22 59.22
N SER A 272 -7.46 34.20 58.59
CA SER A 272 -8.54 35.19 58.56
C SER A 272 -8.25 36.59 58.02
N HIS A 273 -8.94 36.97 56.94
CA HIS A 273 -10.13 37.82 57.03
C HIS A 273 -10.84 37.92 55.66
N THR A 274 -12.08 37.45 55.66
CA THR A 274 -13.28 38.05 55.04
C THR A 274 -13.11 39.00 53.84
N SER A 275 -13.77 38.59 52.75
CA SER A 275 -14.77 39.36 52.01
C SER A 275 -14.35 40.64 51.25
N ASN A 276 -14.76 40.62 49.98
CA ASN A 276 -15.55 41.67 49.30
C ASN A 276 -14.85 42.52 48.23
N GLN A 277 -15.60 42.65 47.12
CA GLN A 277 -15.60 43.75 46.15
C GLN A 277 -14.35 43.96 45.29
N ALA A 278 -14.36 43.62 44.00
CA ALA A 278 -15.02 44.37 42.92
C ALA A 278 -14.60 45.86 42.85
N ARG A 279 -13.72 46.22 41.90
CA ARG A 279 -14.01 47.27 40.92
C ARG A 279 -12.95 47.44 39.84
N PHE A 280 -13.48 47.58 38.63
CA PHE A 280 -12.87 48.19 37.45
C PHE A 280 -12.36 49.61 37.71
N SER A 281 -11.14 49.87 37.20
CA SER A 281 -10.69 51.03 36.38
C SER A 281 -10.72 52.46 36.98
N PRO A 282 -10.20 53.46 36.27
CA PRO A 282 -8.83 53.72 35.80
C PRO A 282 -8.39 55.17 36.21
N THR A 283 -7.48 55.81 35.46
CA THR A 283 -7.01 57.23 35.53
C THR A 283 -6.11 57.56 36.72
N GLY A 284 -4.98 58.26 36.60
CA GLY A 284 -4.46 59.14 35.55
C GLY A 284 -3.89 60.37 36.25
N GLU A 285 -2.68 60.80 35.85
CA GLU A 285 -2.09 62.13 36.13
C GLU A 285 -1.83 62.48 37.61
N ASP A 286 -0.84 63.26 38.06
CA ASP A 286 0.32 63.99 37.51
C ASP A 286 1.10 64.51 38.75
N SER A 287 2.29 65.07 38.54
CA SER A 287 3.11 65.90 39.47
C SER A 287 4.44 65.29 39.98
N ARG A 288 5.49 65.75 39.32
CA ARG A 288 6.96 65.71 39.58
C ARG A 288 7.36 66.57 40.82
N PRO A 289 8.60 67.10 40.98
CA PRO A 289 9.99 66.63 40.74
C PRO A 289 10.96 66.94 41.94
N ILE A 290 12.10 66.23 42.10
CA ILE A 290 13.38 66.77 42.65
C ILE A 290 14.52 65.90 42.04
N GLU A 291 15.29 66.36 41.05
CA GLU A 291 16.56 67.15 41.14
C GLU A 291 17.72 66.32 41.75
N SER A 292 18.48 65.58 40.94
CA SER A 292 19.77 65.94 40.29
C SER A 292 21.01 65.76 41.17
N VAL A 293 21.94 64.87 40.77
CA VAL A 293 23.40 65.05 40.88
C VAL A 293 24.07 64.37 39.67
N PRO A 294 25.07 64.99 39.03
CA PRO A 294 25.64 64.60 37.74
C PRO A 294 26.99 63.86 37.87
N GLY A 295 27.49 63.33 36.75
CA GLY A 295 28.94 63.24 36.54
C GLY A 295 29.43 62.03 35.74
N ASN A 296 29.77 62.32 34.47
CA ASN A 296 30.96 61.82 33.74
C ASN A 296 30.94 60.36 33.27
N ASP A 297 31.45 60.00 32.10
CA ASP A 297 31.83 60.66 30.85
C ASP A 297 32.06 59.51 29.85
N GLU A 298 32.19 59.84 28.58
CA GLU A 298 32.92 59.03 27.57
C GLU A 298 32.21 57.83 26.89
N SER A 299 31.77 58.14 25.66
CA SER A 299 32.16 57.45 24.41
C SER A 299 31.96 55.94 24.30
N ASP A 300 30.93 55.51 23.55
CA ASP A 300 31.21 54.80 22.28
C ASP A 300 29.96 54.69 21.38
N GLN A 301 30.17 55.00 20.10
CA GLN A 301 29.16 54.93 19.03
C GLN A 301 28.91 53.48 18.54
N PRO A 302 27.80 53.23 17.82
CA PRO A 302 27.17 51.93 17.70
C PRO A 302 27.82 51.02 16.64
N ARG A 303 28.07 49.77 17.00
CA ARG A 303 28.35 48.69 16.03
C ARG A 303 27.06 48.23 15.33
N PRO A 304 27.04 48.15 13.99
CA PRO A 304 25.90 47.62 13.24
C PRO A 304 25.84 46.08 13.36
N PRO A 305 24.63 45.48 13.35
CA PRO A 305 24.50 44.03 13.38
C PRO A 305 24.97 43.39 12.06
N HIS A 306 25.86 42.42 12.19
CA HIS A 306 26.37 41.59 11.12
C HIS A 306 25.24 40.91 10.32
N ARG A 307 25.29 41.14 9.00
CA ARG A 307 24.60 40.37 7.98
C ARG A 307 25.51 39.21 7.56
N PRO A 308 25.08 37.93 7.66
CA PRO A 308 25.61 36.91 6.76
C PRO A 308 24.61 36.68 5.63
N ALA A 309 25.04 37.07 4.43
CA ALA A 309 24.51 36.53 3.20
C ALA A 309 25.12 35.15 2.92
N ARG A 310 24.31 34.32 2.26
CA ARG A 310 24.71 33.29 1.29
C ARG A 310 25.00 31.88 1.83
N ALA A 311 23.99 31.04 1.62
CA ALA A 311 24.05 29.71 1.00
C ALA A 311 25.30 28.87 1.26
N LEU A 312 25.18 27.97 2.24
CA LEU A 312 25.90 26.70 2.25
C LEU A 312 24.91 25.61 1.84
N ALA A 313 25.22 24.97 0.71
CA ALA A 313 24.56 23.76 0.24
C ALA A 313 24.62 22.71 1.35
N VAL A 314 23.45 22.27 1.84
CA VAL A 314 23.35 21.10 2.71
C VAL A 314 23.68 19.87 1.87
N ARG A 315 24.89 19.37 2.09
CA ARG A 315 25.37 18.05 1.72
C ARG A 315 24.39 17.02 2.30
N PRO A 316 23.76 16.13 1.50
CA PRO A 316 22.87 15.11 2.04
C PRO A 316 23.66 14.19 2.97
N ALA A 317 23.15 14.06 4.20
CA ALA A 317 23.64 13.12 5.19
C ALA A 317 23.52 11.68 4.67
N ALA A 318 24.57 10.91 4.90
CA ALA A 318 24.68 9.51 4.51
C ALA A 318 23.51 8.69 5.06
N SER A 319 22.80 8.02 4.16
CA SER A 319 21.93 6.89 4.50
C SER A 319 22.75 5.81 5.20
N PRO A 320 22.18 5.08 6.18
CA PRO A 320 22.81 3.87 6.68
C PRO A 320 22.96 2.88 5.52
N THR A 321 24.21 2.55 5.23
CA THR A 321 24.63 1.56 4.24
C THR A 321 24.09 0.19 4.66
N VAL A 322 22.91 -0.18 4.15
CA VAL A 322 22.63 -1.60 3.91
C VAL A 322 23.68 -2.04 2.89
N PRO A 323 24.41 -3.15 3.11
CA PRO A 323 25.41 -3.59 2.14
C PRO A 323 24.69 -3.97 0.85
N THR A 324 24.63 -3.05 -0.09
CA THR A 324 24.41 -3.35 -1.49
C THR A 324 25.61 -4.16 -1.92
N ARG A 325 25.44 -5.48 -1.92
CA ARG A 325 26.33 -6.37 -2.64
C ARG A 325 26.15 -6.02 -4.12
N ILE A 326 26.91 -5.03 -4.58
CA ILE A 326 27.18 -4.83 -6.00
C ILE A 326 28.02 -6.04 -6.39
N CYS A 327 27.35 -7.15 -6.69
CA CYS A 327 27.96 -8.22 -7.44
C CYS A 327 28.03 -7.71 -8.88
N ARG A 328 29.23 -7.38 -9.32
CA ARG A 328 29.55 -6.90 -10.68
C ARG A 328 29.34 -7.98 -11.76
N ASP A 329 28.84 -9.15 -11.39
CA ASP A 329 28.49 -10.23 -12.29
C ASP A 329 27.00 -10.52 -12.13
N SER A 330 26.18 -10.12 -13.10
CA SER A 330 24.78 -10.54 -13.16
C SER A 330 24.72 -12.02 -13.59
N ILE A 331 25.10 -12.92 -12.68
CA ILE A 331 24.99 -14.36 -12.89
C ILE A 331 23.50 -14.69 -12.78
N TYR A 332 22.90 -15.14 -13.89
CA TYR A 332 21.54 -15.68 -13.90
C TYR A 332 21.44 -16.81 -12.85
N GLU A 333 20.50 -16.71 -11.92
CA GLU A 333 20.24 -17.72 -10.90
C GLU A 333 19.12 -18.68 -11.37
N PRO A 334 19.41 -19.98 -11.59
CA PRO A 334 18.41 -20.92 -12.07
C PRO A 334 17.32 -21.21 -11.04
N VAL A 335 16.06 -21.20 -11.46
CA VAL A 335 14.90 -21.38 -10.56
C VAL A 335 14.53 -22.85 -10.30
N SER A 336 15.17 -23.78 -10.98
CA SER A 336 14.96 -25.23 -10.82
C SER A 336 16.14 -26.03 -11.38
N VAL A 337 16.25 -27.30 -11.00
CA VAL A 337 17.26 -28.23 -11.58
C VAL A 337 17.11 -28.35 -13.10
N GLN A 338 15.88 -28.31 -13.60
CA GLN A 338 15.65 -28.34 -15.05
C GLN A 338 16.17 -27.06 -15.72
N ASP A 339 15.96 -25.90 -15.08
CA ASP A 339 16.43 -24.61 -15.56
C ASP A 339 17.96 -24.46 -15.47
N SER A 340 18.59 -25.06 -14.45
CA SER A 340 20.06 -25.06 -14.34
C SER A 340 20.71 -25.87 -15.46
N LEU A 341 20.13 -27.02 -15.84
CA LEU A 341 20.61 -27.83 -16.96
C LEU A 341 20.46 -27.11 -18.32
N MET A 342 19.32 -26.44 -18.52
CA MET A 342 19.12 -25.62 -19.72
C MET A 342 20.08 -24.44 -19.77
N TYR A 343 20.31 -23.77 -18.64
CA TYR A 343 21.20 -22.63 -18.57
C TYR A 343 22.67 -23.03 -18.76
N SER A 344 23.13 -24.15 -18.19
CA SER A 344 24.50 -24.65 -18.41
C SER A 344 24.74 -25.05 -19.87
N ALA A 345 23.75 -25.70 -20.50
CA ALA A 345 23.82 -26.03 -21.93
C ALA A 345 23.83 -24.76 -22.80
N TRP A 346 23.07 -23.73 -22.39
CA TRP A 346 23.10 -22.44 -23.06
C TRP A 346 24.47 -21.78 -22.98
N GLN A 347 25.07 -21.73 -21.79
CA GLN A 347 26.42 -21.18 -21.58
C GLN A 347 27.48 -21.92 -22.42
N GLN A 348 27.44 -23.26 -22.43
CA GLN A 348 28.37 -24.08 -23.22
C GLN A 348 28.26 -23.81 -24.72
N ALA A 349 27.04 -23.75 -25.27
CA ALA A 349 26.82 -23.46 -26.68
C ALA A 349 27.29 -22.04 -27.04
N THR A 350 26.98 -21.04 -26.21
CA THR A 350 27.43 -19.66 -26.44
C THR A 350 28.96 -19.52 -26.36
N ALA A 351 29.62 -20.26 -25.46
CA ALA A 351 31.08 -20.31 -25.37
C ALA A 351 31.71 -20.97 -26.62
N ALA A 352 30.99 -21.88 -27.28
CA ALA A 352 31.37 -22.47 -28.55
C ALA A 352 31.03 -21.60 -29.78
N GLY A 353 30.51 -20.38 -29.58
CA GLY A 353 30.17 -19.46 -30.67
C GLY A 353 28.87 -19.79 -31.41
N HIS A 354 28.03 -20.68 -30.86
CA HIS A 354 26.73 -21.05 -31.44
C HIS A 354 25.59 -20.73 -30.48
N GLU A 355 24.49 -20.20 -31.00
CA GLU A 355 23.30 -19.97 -30.18
C GLU A 355 22.37 -21.20 -30.21
N PRO A 356 22.15 -21.88 -29.07
CA PRO A 356 21.42 -23.14 -29.06
C PRO A 356 19.93 -22.93 -29.33
N SER A 357 19.33 -23.84 -30.09
CA SER A 357 17.90 -23.79 -30.35
C SER A 357 17.09 -24.18 -29.10
N GLY A 358 15.80 -23.84 -29.10
CA GLY A 358 14.90 -24.29 -28.03
C GLY A 358 14.82 -25.82 -27.92
N ALA A 359 14.99 -26.55 -29.02
CA ALA A 359 15.03 -28.00 -29.01
C ALA A 359 16.28 -28.53 -28.29
N ASP A 360 17.42 -27.86 -28.46
CA ASP A 360 18.69 -28.26 -27.83
C ASP A 360 18.64 -28.05 -26.32
N LEU A 361 18.08 -26.93 -25.86
CA LEU A 361 17.86 -26.69 -24.44
C LEU A 361 16.85 -27.68 -23.84
N ALA A 362 15.76 -27.98 -24.56
CA ALA A 362 14.79 -28.99 -24.09
C ALA A 362 15.45 -30.37 -23.96
N ARG A 363 16.35 -30.73 -24.89
CA ARG A 363 17.11 -31.99 -24.84
C ARG A 363 18.09 -32.03 -23.67
N ALA A 364 18.77 -30.92 -23.38
CA ALA A 364 19.64 -30.80 -22.20
C ALA A 364 18.87 -30.98 -20.87
N ALA A 365 17.58 -30.63 -20.85
CA ALA A 365 16.68 -30.87 -19.74
C ALA A 365 16.07 -32.29 -19.69
N GLY A 366 16.57 -33.23 -20.50
CA GLY A 366 16.08 -34.61 -20.56
C GLY A 366 14.75 -34.78 -21.29
N ARG A 367 14.34 -33.81 -22.13
CA ARG A 367 13.11 -33.92 -22.93
C ARG A 367 13.42 -34.39 -24.36
N THR A 368 12.53 -35.22 -24.90
CA THR A 368 12.65 -35.74 -26.27
C THR A 368 12.36 -34.69 -27.34
N ASN A 369 11.55 -33.67 -27.04
CA ASN A 369 11.28 -32.53 -27.92
C ASN A 369 10.87 -31.24 -27.16
N ASP A 370 10.80 -30.11 -27.87
CA ASP A 370 10.28 -28.83 -27.33
C ASP A 370 8.81 -28.58 -27.72
N ALA A 371 7.94 -29.61 -27.70
CA ALA A 371 6.52 -29.46 -28.04
C ALA A 371 5.81 -28.43 -27.12
N THR A 372 6.23 -28.38 -25.85
CA THR A 372 5.70 -27.44 -24.86
C THR A 372 6.22 -26.00 -25.00
N GLY A 373 7.22 -25.76 -25.86
CA GLY A 373 7.87 -24.45 -26.06
C GLY A 373 8.66 -23.95 -24.84
N VAL A 374 9.04 -24.84 -23.94
CA VAL A 374 9.82 -24.52 -22.72
C VAL A 374 11.23 -24.09 -23.11
N GLY A 375 11.88 -24.79 -24.03
CA GLY A 375 13.21 -24.45 -24.51
C GLY A 375 13.25 -23.12 -25.25
N ARG A 376 12.30 -22.86 -26.16
CA ARG A 376 12.18 -21.53 -26.82
C ARG A 376 11.95 -20.37 -25.84
N ARG A 377 11.24 -20.61 -24.74
CA ARG A 377 11.07 -19.60 -23.68
C ARG A 377 12.37 -19.40 -22.88
N ALA A 378 13.11 -20.48 -22.62
CA ALA A 378 14.41 -20.44 -21.95
C ALA A 378 15.45 -19.64 -22.77
N VAL A 379 15.59 -19.92 -24.08
CA VAL A 379 16.48 -19.17 -24.99
C VAL A 379 16.23 -17.66 -24.90
N ARG A 380 14.96 -17.22 -25.03
CA ARG A 380 14.60 -15.80 -24.96
C ARG A 380 14.95 -15.17 -23.61
N ARG A 381 14.72 -15.90 -22.51
CA ARG A 381 15.03 -15.43 -21.17
C ARG A 381 16.54 -15.26 -20.96
N TYR A 382 17.33 -16.27 -21.31
CA TYR A 382 18.79 -16.22 -21.14
C TYR A 382 19.41 -15.13 -22.00
N ARG A 383 18.95 -15.01 -23.26
CA ARG A 383 19.37 -13.90 -24.15
C ARG A 383 19.08 -12.54 -23.55
N GLN A 384 17.89 -12.35 -22.98
CA GLN A 384 17.51 -11.06 -22.39
C GLN A 384 18.39 -10.70 -21.18
N VAL A 385 18.65 -11.66 -20.29
CA VAL A 385 19.50 -11.44 -19.11
C VAL A 385 20.93 -11.10 -19.52
N HIS A 386 21.49 -11.80 -20.49
CA HIS A 386 22.85 -11.54 -20.97
C HIS A 386 22.97 -10.27 -21.81
N ALA A 387 21.96 -9.92 -22.62
CA ALA A 387 21.93 -8.65 -23.34
C ALA A 387 21.94 -7.45 -22.39
N THR A 388 21.17 -7.51 -21.29
CA THR A 388 21.17 -6.46 -20.27
C THR A 388 22.51 -6.36 -19.52
N ALA A 389 23.22 -7.47 -19.35
CA ALA A 389 24.55 -7.49 -18.75
C ALA A 389 25.59 -6.80 -19.65
N THR A 390 25.57 -7.09 -20.95
CA THR A 390 26.49 -6.48 -21.93
C THR A 390 26.23 -4.98 -22.11
N THR A 391 24.97 -4.51 -22.05
CA THR A 391 24.68 -3.06 -22.14
C THR A 391 25.07 -2.28 -20.88
N ALA A 392 25.04 -2.92 -19.70
CA ALA A 392 25.47 -2.31 -18.45
C ALA A 392 27.00 -2.19 -18.32
N ALA A 393 27.74 -3.04 -19.02
CA ALA A 393 29.17 -2.90 -19.23
C ALA A 393 29.42 -1.94 -20.42
N GLY A 394 29.29 -0.63 -20.20
CA GLY A 394 29.54 0.39 -21.23
C GLY A 394 30.90 0.22 -21.93
N PRO A 395 31.09 0.80 -23.13
CA PRO A 395 32.33 0.67 -23.89
C PRO A 395 33.50 1.16 -23.03
N GLY A 396 34.48 0.29 -22.81
CA GLY A 396 35.71 0.66 -22.11
C GLY A 396 36.39 1.83 -22.83
N PRO A 397 37.14 2.67 -22.09
CA PRO A 397 37.86 3.78 -22.71
C PRO A 397 38.80 3.25 -23.80
N ILE A 398 38.67 3.82 -25.00
CA ILE A 398 39.61 3.62 -26.10
C ILE A 398 40.95 4.19 -25.63
N VAL A 399 41.98 3.35 -25.57
CA VAL A 399 43.38 3.75 -25.35
C VAL A 399 43.97 4.22 -26.66
#